data_AF-A0A661Y014-F1
#
_entry.id   AF-A0A661Y014-F1
#
_cell.length_a   1.000
_cell.length_b   1.000
_cell.length_c   1.000
_cell.angle_alpha   90.00
_cell.angle_beta   90.00
_cell.angle_gamma   90.00
#
_symmetry.space_group_name_H-M   'P 1'
#
loop_
_entity.id
_entity.type
_entity.pdbx_description
1 polymer ?
#
loop_
_entity_poly.entity_id
_entity_poly.type
_entity_poly.pdbx_seq_one_letter_code
_entity_poly.pdbx_strand_id
1 'polypeptide(L)'
;MDLLKKLMKFGFPALEVIIGVYLVTFSGQGQMFIIAGVAIIASGLLTGLFIANVISKGINYALQLVILLVAAYFAYADYNSVDSEIRFARKKQKVESETVQHLKDIRTAQLAFRETHNRYIADLDSLVNFVKYDSIVEIRAIGDKPDTLSTAEAISLGIITRDTFMVSVMDAKFINISEAALKKRKYQFNPDEMIYAPFSGKKFLCDAGFIEVSGGIKRYVFEVIDPEPIAEPALAVGSMIEPHTNGNWKE
;
A
#
# COMPACT_ATOMS: atom_id res chain seq x y z
N MET A 1 6.90 62.41 -24.01
CA MET A 1 6.64 62.02 -22.60
C MET A 1 5.20 61.54 -22.37
N ASP A 2 4.19 62.12 -23.04
CA ASP A 2 2.78 61.77 -22.83
C ASP A 2 2.35 60.44 -23.48
N LEU A 3 2.91 60.10 -24.65
CA LEU A 3 2.70 58.81 -25.32
C LEU A 3 3.23 57.63 -24.49
N LEU A 4 4.40 57.82 -23.86
CA LEU A 4 5.04 56.81 -23.02
C LEU A 4 4.20 56.51 -21.76
N LYS A 5 3.59 57.54 -21.17
CA LYS A 5 2.66 57.41 -20.04
C LYS A 5 1.36 56.70 -20.43
N LYS A 6 0.84 56.92 -21.64
CA LYS A 6 -0.32 56.18 -22.16
C LYS A 6 0.02 54.71 -22.42
N LEU A 7 1.18 54.42 -23.02
CA LEU A 7 1.67 53.06 -23.23
C LEU A 7 1.90 52.30 -21.92
N MET A 8 2.51 52.93 -20.92
CA MET A 8 2.75 52.29 -19.62
C MET A 8 1.45 51.93 -18.88
N LYS A 9 0.35 52.65 -19.10
CA LYS A 9 -0.96 52.31 -18.51
C LYS A 9 -1.54 51.00 -19.06
N PHE A 10 -1.29 50.67 -20.33
CA PHE A 10 -1.75 49.43 -20.96
C PHE A 10 -0.73 48.28 -20.86
N GLY A 11 0.47 48.54 -20.32
CA GLY A 11 1.54 47.54 -20.25
C GLY A 11 1.15 46.30 -19.46
N PHE A 12 0.50 46.45 -18.30
CA PHE A 12 0.09 45.33 -17.46
C PHE A 12 -1.04 44.48 -18.09
N PRO A 13 -2.15 45.07 -18.58
CA PRO A 13 -3.18 44.33 -19.33
C PRO A 13 -2.64 43.60 -20.57
N ALA A 14 -1.76 44.25 -21.33
CA ALA A 14 -1.17 43.65 -22.52
C ALA A 14 -0.28 42.44 -22.16
N LEU A 15 0.47 42.53 -21.07
CA LEU A 15 1.28 41.43 -20.56
C LEU A 15 0.41 40.23 -20.15
N GLU A 16 -0.69 40.45 -19.44
CA GLU A 16 -1.64 39.39 -19.08
C GLU A 16 -2.17 38.66 -20.31
N VAL A 17 -2.62 39.39 -21.33
CA VAL A 17 -3.12 38.79 -22.58
C VAL A 17 -2.03 37.97 -23.27
N ILE A 18 -0.79 38.47 -23.34
CA ILE A 18 0.33 37.73 -23.96
C ILE A 18 0.62 36.43 -23.20
N ILE A 19 0.67 36.48 -21.87
CA ILE A 19 0.90 35.30 -21.03
C ILE A 19 -0.24 34.29 -21.21
N GLY A 20 -1.48 34.76 -21.20
CA GLY A 20 -2.65 33.89 -21.36
C GLY A 20 -2.70 33.23 -22.75
N VAL A 21 -2.37 33.96 -23.82
CA VAL A 21 -2.27 33.39 -25.18
C VAL A 21 -1.16 32.35 -25.23
N TYR A 22 0.02 32.66 -24.67
CA TYR A 22 1.12 31.71 -24.59
C TYR A 22 0.69 30.41 -23.90
N LEU A 23 0.03 30.51 -22.75
CA LEU A 23 -0.51 29.35 -22.04
C LEU A 23 -1.44 28.54 -22.94
N VAL A 24 -2.46 29.15 -23.54
CA VAL A 24 -3.43 28.43 -24.40
C VAL A 24 -2.78 27.73 -25.59
N THR A 25 -1.72 28.32 -26.18
CA THR A 25 -1.07 27.77 -27.38
C THR A 25 0.05 26.77 -27.12
N PHE A 26 0.48 26.60 -25.86
CA PHE A 26 1.60 25.72 -25.53
C PHE A 26 1.17 24.25 -25.60
N SER A 27 1.90 23.45 -26.39
CA SER A 27 1.55 22.06 -26.65
C SER A 27 1.76 21.16 -25.41
N GLY A 28 0.86 20.20 -25.21
CA GLY A 28 0.94 19.23 -24.11
C GLY A 28 0.26 19.66 -22.79
N GLN A 29 -0.54 20.72 -22.80
CA GLN A 29 -1.26 21.18 -21.60
C GLN A 29 -2.53 20.39 -21.31
N GLY A 30 -2.79 20.17 -20.02
CA GLY A 30 -4.07 19.65 -19.53
C GLY A 30 -5.21 20.67 -19.67
N GLN A 31 -6.46 20.18 -19.66
CA GLN A 31 -7.66 21.00 -19.86
C GLN A 31 -7.76 22.20 -18.90
N MET A 32 -7.29 22.04 -17.66
CA MET A 32 -7.26 23.10 -16.64
C MET A 32 -6.33 24.26 -16.99
N PHE A 33 -5.19 23.98 -17.63
CA PHE A 33 -4.24 25.03 -18.03
C PHE A 33 -4.79 25.90 -19.17
N ILE A 34 -5.54 25.31 -20.09
CA ILE A 34 -6.23 26.04 -21.16
C ILE A 34 -7.30 26.97 -20.56
N ILE A 35 -8.09 26.48 -19.61
CA ILE A 35 -9.12 27.28 -18.91
C ILE A 35 -8.47 28.45 -18.16
N ALA A 36 -7.36 28.20 -17.44
CA ALA A 36 -6.61 29.24 -16.76
C ALA A 36 -6.06 30.30 -17.74
N GLY A 37 -5.50 29.86 -18.88
CA GLY A 37 -5.02 30.76 -19.93
C GLY A 37 -6.12 31.67 -20.50
N VAL A 38 -7.30 31.11 -20.78
CA VAL A 38 -8.48 31.89 -21.24
C VAL A 38 -8.95 32.89 -20.17
N ALA A 39 -8.95 32.50 -18.89
CA ALA A 39 -9.32 33.39 -17.79
C ALA A 39 -8.35 34.57 -17.65
N ILE A 40 -7.05 34.34 -17.81
CA ILE A 40 -6.02 35.39 -17.78
C ILE A 40 -6.20 36.37 -18.96
N ILE A 41 -6.48 35.86 -20.17
CA ILE A 41 -6.78 36.71 -21.33
C ILE A 41 -8.01 37.59 -21.05
N ALA A 42 -9.08 37.00 -20.50
CA ALA A 42 -10.30 37.73 -20.17
C ALA A 42 -10.06 38.83 -19.11
N SER A 43 -9.26 38.54 -18.08
CA SER A 43 -8.83 39.52 -17.06
C SER A 43 -8.06 40.70 -17.68
N GLY A 44 -7.09 40.41 -18.56
CA GLY A 44 -6.30 41.44 -19.22
C GLY A 44 -7.15 42.32 -20.13
N LEU A 45 -8.06 41.73 -20.91
CA LEU A 45 -9.00 42.49 -21.74
C LEU A 45 -9.94 43.38 -20.91
N LEU A 46 -10.48 42.86 -19.80
CA LEU A 46 -11.34 43.63 -18.90
C LEU A 46 -10.60 44.83 -18.27
N THR A 47 -9.37 44.60 -17.82
CA THR A 47 -8.53 45.66 -17.23
C THR A 47 -8.17 46.71 -18.27
N GLY A 48 -7.87 46.30 -19.51
CA GLY A 48 -7.64 47.22 -20.63
C GLY A 48 -8.88 48.07 -20.97
N LEU A 49 -10.07 47.45 -21.04
CA LEU A 49 -11.34 48.15 -21.30
C LEU A 49 -11.70 49.16 -20.21
N PHE A 50 -11.35 48.88 -18.96
CA PHE A 50 -11.52 49.83 -17.86
C PHE A 50 -10.59 51.04 -17.97
N ILE A 51 -9.31 50.84 -18.29
CA ILE A 51 -8.35 51.94 -18.49
C ILE A 51 -8.75 52.81 -19.69
N ALA A 52 -9.38 52.20 -20.69
CA ALA A 52 -9.95 52.89 -21.84
C ALA A 52 -11.24 53.67 -21.52
N ASN A 53 -11.71 53.70 -20.26
CA ASN A 53 -12.97 54.32 -19.82
C ASN A 53 -14.23 53.77 -20.53
N VAL A 54 -14.16 52.56 -21.11
CA VAL A 54 -15.31 51.90 -21.75
C VAL A 54 -16.24 51.30 -20.69
N ILE A 55 -15.68 50.85 -19.56
CA ILE A 55 -16.40 50.19 -18.46
C ILE A 55 -16.44 51.10 -17.23
N SER A 56 -17.61 51.20 -16.58
CA SER A 56 -17.77 51.98 -15.35
C SER A 56 -17.06 51.32 -14.15
N LYS A 57 -16.67 52.13 -13.16
CA LYS A 57 -15.99 51.64 -11.94
C LYS A 57 -16.77 50.54 -11.22
N GLY A 58 -18.10 50.69 -11.12
CA GLY A 58 -18.96 49.70 -10.46
C GLY A 58 -18.97 48.34 -11.16
N ILE A 59 -19.02 48.33 -12.49
CA ILE A 59 -19.01 47.08 -13.28
C ILE A 59 -17.65 46.38 -13.17
N ASN A 60 -16.54 47.13 -13.19
CA ASN A 60 -15.21 46.54 -13.01
C ASN A 60 -15.09 45.85 -11.64
N TYR A 61 -15.43 46.53 -10.54
CA TYR A 61 -15.35 45.94 -9.21
C TYR A 61 -16.24 44.70 -9.06
N ALA A 62 -17.44 44.69 -9.64
CA ALA A 62 -18.30 43.51 -9.65
C ALA A 62 -17.66 42.33 -10.40
N LEU A 63 -17.06 42.58 -11.57
CA LEU A 63 -16.39 41.55 -12.35
C LEU A 63 -15.13 41.01 -11.64
N GLN A 64 -14.33 41.87 -11.03
CA GLN A 64 -13.18 41.46 -10.22
C GLN A 64 -13.59 40.62 -9.02
N LEU A 65 -14.70 40.97 -8.35
CA LEU A 65 -15.23 40.18 -7.25
C LEU A 65 -15.65 38.77 -7.72
N VAL A 66 -16.32 38.68 -8.87
CA VAL A 66 -16.69 37.38 -9.46
C VAL A 66 -15.46 36.55 -9.79
N ILE A 67 -14.46 37.16 -10.43
CA ILE A 67 -13.18 36.48 -10.75
C ILE A 67 -12.49 36.01 -9.46
N LEU A 68 -12.47 36.82 -8.41
CA LEU A 68 -11.89 36.45 -7.12
C LEU A 68 -12.60 35.24 -6.50
N LEU A 69 -13.93 35.20 -6.53
CA LEU A 69 -14.71 34.07 -6.01
C LEU A 69 -14.45 32.79 -6.83
N VAL A 70 -14.37 32.90 -8.15
CA VAL A 70 -14.04 31.78 -9.04
C VAL A 70 -12.61 31.29 -8.78
N ALA A 71 -11.64 32.19 -8.63
CA ALA A 71 -10.25 31.84 -8.29
C ALA A 71 -10.15 31.15 -6.92
N ALA A 72 -10.89 31.62 -5.91
CA ALA A 72 -10.94 30.99 -4.60
C ALA A 72 -11.54 29.58 -4.65
N TYR A 73 -12.59 29.37 -5.46
CA TYR A 73 -13.17 28.05 -5.70
C TYR A 73 -12.16 27.10 -6.35
N PHE A 74 -11.45 27.53 -7.39
CA PHE A 74 -10.43 26.71 -8.04
C PHE A 74 -9.26 26.39 -7.11
N ALA A 75 -8.78 27.35 -6.32
CA ALA A 75 -7.75 27.11 -5.32
C ALA A 75 -8.17 26.03 -4.30
N TYR A 76 -9.44 26.04 -3.86
CA TYR A 76 -9.98 25.00 -3.00
C TYR A 76 -10.11 23.65 -3.72
N ALA A 77 -10.57 23.64 -4.98
CA ALA A 77 -10.72 22.43 -5.76
C ALA A 77 -9.37 21.73 -6.02
N ASP A 78 -8.33 22.49 -6.37
CA ASP A 78 -6.97 21.98 -6.58
C ASP A 78 -6.40 21.41 -5.27
N TYR A 79 -6.55 22.15 -4.16
CA TYR A 79 -6.15 21.67 -2.84
C TYR A 79 -6.83 20.34 -2.48
N ASN A 80 -8.15 20.25 -2.66
CA ASN A 80 -8.90 19.05 -2.34
C ASN A 80 -8.54 17.87 -3.25
N SER A 81 -8.25 18.13 -4.53
CA SER A 81 -7.78 17.09 -5.48
C SER A 81 -6.47 16.47 -5.01
N VAL A 82 -5.46 17.31 -4.71
CA VAL A 82 -4.15 16.83 -4.24
C VAL A 82 -4.26 16.12 -2.89
N ASP A 83 -5.01 16.69 -1.95
CA ASP A 83 -5.19 16.09 -0.62
C ASP A 83 -5.95 14.76 -0.70
N SER A 84 -6.92 14.62 -1.60
CA SER A 84 -7.63 13.35 -1.81
C SER A 84 -6.69 12.22 -2.27
N GLU A 85 -5.78 12.51 -3.20
CA GLU A 85 -4.80 11.56 -3.72
C GLU A 85 -3.79 11.16 -2.64
N ILE A 86 -3.28 12.14 -1.88
CA ILE A 86 -2.35 11.89 -0.77
C ILE A 86 -3.00 11.01 0.31
N ARG A 87 -4.26 11.30 0.67
CA ARG A 87 -5.00 10.49 1.65
C ARG A 87 -5.23 9.07 1.15
N PHE A 88 -5.57 8.91 -0.13
CA PHE A 88 -5.74 7.60 -0.74
C PHE A 88 -4.43 6.80 -0.74
N ALA A 89 -3.31 7.42 -1.16
CA ALA A 89 -1.99 6.78 -1.15
C ALA A 89 -1.56 6.33 0.25
N ARG A 90 -1.77 7.17 1.28
CA ARG A 90 -1.49 6.82 2.69
C ARG A 90 -2.38 5.67 3.17
N LYS A 91 -3.67 5.71 2.83
CA LYS A 91 -4.62 4.64 3.19
C LYS A 91 -4.24 3.32 2.52
N LYS A 92 -3.92 3.35 1.22
CA LYS A 92 -3.43 2.21 0.44
C LYS A 92 -2.20 1.59 1.09
N GLN A 93 -1.15 2.39 1.36
CA GLN A 93 0.07 1.89 1.98
C GLN A 93 -0.17 1.24 3.35
N LYS A 94 -1.02 1.87 4.18
CA LYS A 94 -1.37 1.32 5.49
C LYS A 94 -2.06 -0.04 5.35
N VAL A 95 -3.13 -0.09 4.57
CA VAL A 95 -3.94 -1.30 4.32
C VAL A 95 -3.11 -2.42 3.71
N GLU A 96 -2.28 -2.12 2.70
CA GLU A 96 -1.40 -3.11 2.09
C GLU A 96 -0.41 -3.67 3.10
N SER A 97 0.18 -2.82 3.95
CA SER A 97 1.11 -3.28 4.97
C SER A 97 0.47 -4.18 6.04
N GLU A 98 -0.79 -3.92 6.38
CA GLU A 98 -1.59 -4.75 7.29
C GLU A 98 -1.96 -6.07 6.59
N THR A 99 -2.46 -6.01 5.35
CA THR A 99 -2.82 -7.19 4.55
C THR A 99 -1.63 -8.13 4.36
N VAL A 100 -0.45 -7.59 4.03
CA VAL A 100 0.80 -8.36 3.95
C VAL A 100 1.13 -9.04 5.27
N GLN A 101 0.89 -8.38 6.41
CA GLN A 101 1.14 -9.00 7.71
C GLN A 101 0.16 -10.16 7.98
N HIS A 102 -1.12 -10.03 7.63
CA HIS A 102 -2.10 -11.12 7.72
C HIS A 102 -1.69 -12.30 6.83
N LEU A 103 -1.31 -12.04 5.57
CA LEU A 103 -0.85 -13.07 4.64
C LEU A 103 0.46 -13.75 5.11
N LYS A 104 1.38 -13.01 5.75
CA LYS A 104 2.58 -13.59 6.39
C LYS A 104 2.21 -14.49 7.57
N ASP A 105 1.21 -14.11 8.35
CA ASP A 105 0.72 -14.91 9.48
C ASP A 105 0.07 -16.21 8.96
N ILE A 106 -0.80 -16.13 7.95
CA ILE A 106 -1.40 -17.31 7.30
C ILE A 106 -0.31 -18.21 6.71
N ARG A 107 0.68 -17.65 6.00
CA ARG A 107 1.84 -18.41 5.49
C ARG A 107 2.56 -19.15 6.61
N THR A 108 2.79 -18.50 7.74
CA THR A 108 3.46 -19.10 8.89
C THR A 108 2.65 -20.26 9.47
N ALA A 109 1.33 -20.09 9.59
CA ALA A 109 0.41 -21.14 10.02
C ALA A 109 0.38 -22.32 9.03
N GLN A 110 0.32 -22.06 7.72
CA GLN A 110 0.34 -23.08 6.67
C GLN A 110 1.64 -23.90 6.68
N LEU A 111 2.78 -23.24 6.88
CA LEU A 111 4.08 -23.91 7.01
C LEU A 111 4.12 -24.81 8.24
N ALA A 112 3.65 -24.32 9.39
CA ALA A 112 3.56 -25.12 10.61
C ALA A 112 2.59 -26.31 10.44
N PHE A 113 1.45 -26.12 9.76
CA PHE A 113 0.52 -27.18 9.46
C PHE A 113 1.15 -28.27 8.58
N ARG A 114 1.95 -27.85 7.58
CA ARG A 114 2.70 -28.78 6.72
C ARG A 114 3.77 -29.56 7.47
N GLU A 115 4.45 -28.95 8.43
CA GLU A 115 5.46 -29.62 9.28
C GLU A 115 4.84 -30.82 10.02
N THR A 116 3.60 -30.70 10.50
CA THR A 116 2.91 -31.77 11.24
C THR A 116 2.14 -32.74 10.32
N HIS A 117 1.45 -32.23 9.29
CA HIS A 117 0.51 -33.01 8.48
C HIS A 117 1.01 -33.38 7.08
N ASN A 118 2.22 -32.97 6.70
CA ASN A 118 2.83 -33.17 5.38
C ASN A 118 1.99 -32.65 4.18
N ARG A 119 1.06 -31.72 4.43
CA ARG A 119 0.22 -31.07 3.40
C ARG A 119 -0.19 -29.66 3.84
N TYR A 120 -0.69 -28.86 2.91
CA TYR A 120 -1.37 -27.59 3.22
C TYR A 120 -2.89 -27.79 3.33
N ILE A 121 -3.60 -26.80 3.87
CA ILE A 121 -5.06 -26.83 4.07
C ILE A 121 -5.73 -25.65 3.38
N ALA A 122 -6.83 -25.90 2.65
CA ALA A 122 -7.60 -24.82 2.00
C ALA A 122 -8.60 -24.16 2.97
N ASP A 123 -9.15 -24.93 3.91
CA ASP A 123 -10.06 -24.38 4.91
C ASP A 123 -9.31 -23.58 5.98
N LEU A 124 -9.41 -22.26 5.88
CA LEU A 124 -8.81 -21.33 6.81
C LEU A 124 -9.43 -21.40 8.22
N ASP A 125 -10.69 -21.86 8.41
CA ASP A 125 -11.23 -21.98 9.78
C ASP A 125 -10.56 -23.12 10.54
N SER A 126 -10.36 -24.26 9.87
CA SER A 126 -9.56 -25.36 10.38
C SER A 126 -8.11 -24.94 10.65
N LEU A 127 -7.53 -24.06 9.82
CA LEU A 127 -6.20 -23.50 10.07
C LEU A 127 -6.16 -22.65 11.35
N VAL A 128 -7.17 -21.82 11.61
CA VAL A 128 -7.29 -21.06 12.86
C VAL A 128 -7.38 -21.99 14.05
N ASN A 129 -8.21 -23.04 13.97
CA ASN A 129 -8.35 -24.03 15.04
C ASN A 129 -7.02 -24.75 15.32
N PHE A 130 -6.27 -25.09 14.29
CA PHE A 130 -4.93 -25.66 14.41
C PHE A 130 -3.98 -24.73 15.18
N VAL A 131 -3.94 -23.44 14.82
CA VAL A 131 -3.07 -22.46 15.51
C VAL A 131 -3.46 -22.30 16.98
N LYS A 132 -4.75 -22.35 17.30
CA LYS A 132 -5.26 -22.15 18.67
C LYS A 132 -5.07 -23.33 19.60
N TYR A 133 -5.35 -24.54 19.11
CA TYR A 133 -5.56 -25.70 19.96
C TYR A 133 -4.55 -26.82 19.74
N ASP A 134 -3.83 -26.80 18.63
CA ASP A 134 -2.89 -27.86 18.30
C ASP A 134 -1.46 -27.53 18.74
N SER A 135 -0.59 -28.54 18.66
CA SER A 135 0.81 -28.47 19.02
C SER A 135 1.68 -28.96 17.87
N ILE A 136 2.87 -28.39 17.78
CA ILE A 136 3.91 -28.85 16.87
C ILE A 136 5.04 -29.52 17.65
N VAL A 137 5.71 -30.41 16.94
CA VAL A 137 6.90 -31.08 17.42
C VAL A 137 8.10 -30.14 17.27
N GLU A 138 8.70 -29.76 18.39
CA GLU A 138 9.93 -28.96 18.43
C GLU A 138 11.08 -29.80 19.00
N ILE A 139 12.15 -29.93 18.22
CA ILE A 139 13.35 -30.67 18.64
C ILE A 139 14.31 -29.67 19.30
N ARG A 140 14.53 -29.84 20.60
CA ARG A 140 15.45 -28.99 21.38
C ARG A 140 16.66 -29.78 21.83
N ALA A 141 17.83 -29.12 21.80
CA ALA A 141 19.06 -29.66 22.36
C ALA A 141 19.06 -29.39 23.87
N ILE A 142 19.20 -30.44 24.67
CA ILE A 142 19.35 -30.39 26.12
C ILE A 142 20.82 -30.66 26.45
N GLY A 143 21.44 -29.72 27.16
CA GLY A 143 22.85 -29.79 27.57
C GLY A 143 23.67 -28.61 27.08
N ASP A 144 24.67 -28.20 27.86
CA ASP A 144 25.57 -27.11 27.51
C ASP A 144 26.66 -27.63 26.57
N LYS A 145 26.63 -27.15 25.34
CA LYS A 145 27.68 -27.44 24.36
C LYS A 145 29.00 -26.76 24.80
N PRO A 146 30.10 -27.50 25.01
CA PRO A 146 31.41 -26.91 25.18
C PRO A 146 31.89 -26.31 23.85
N ASP A 147 32.47 -25.10 23.87
CA ASP A 147 32.97 -24.40 22.68
C ASP A 147 34.06 -25.17 21.91
N THR A 148 34.70 -26.13 22.57
CA THR A 148 35.78 -26.95 22.02
C THR A 148 35.31 -28.10 21.11
N LEU A 149 34.01 -28.43 21.12
CA LEU A 149 33.47 -29.60 20.41
C LEU A 149 32.52 -29.18 19.29
N SER A 150 32.51 -29.93 18.19
CA SER A 150 31.46 -29.79 17.19
C SER A 150 30.12 -30.32 17.73
N THR A 151 29.00 -29.85 17.17
CA THR A 151 27.66 -30.28 17.60
C THR A 151 27.45 -31.79 17.40
N ALA A 152 28.08 -32.40 16.39
CA ALA A 152 28.01 -33.84 16.14
C ALA A 152 28.79 -34.64 17.19
N GLU A 153 30.00 -34.19 17.55
CA GLU A 153 30.83 -34.82 18.58
C GLU A 153 30.16 -34.72 19.97
N ALA A 154 29.60 -33.56 20.31
CA ALA A 154 28.90 -33.35 21.57
C ALA A 154 27.64 -34.23 21.72
N ILE A 155 26.95 -34.55 20.62
CA ILE A 155 25.84 -35.50 20.61
C ILE A 155 26.36 -36.93 20.80
N SER A 156 27.44 -37.32 20.11
CA SER A 156 28.03 -38.66 20.24
C SER A 156 28.59 -38.96 21.63
N LEU A 157 29.10 -37.92 22.31
CA LEU A 157 29.63 -38.00 23.68
C LEU A 157 28.53 -37.94 24.76
N GLY A 158 27.25 -37.80 24.37
CA GLY A 158 26.13 -37.71 25.30
C GLY A 158 26.06 -36.39 26.10
N ILE A 159 26.86 -35.38 25.73
CA ILE A 159 26.88 -34.06 26.37
C ILE A 159 25.64 -33.25 25.97
N ILE A 160 25.16 -33.45 24.74
CA ILE A 160 23.94 -32.85 24.22
C ILE A 160 23.00 -33.97 23.79
N THR A 161 21.83 -34.01 24.39
CA THR A 161 20.74 -34.92 23.97
C THR A 161 19.69 -34.09 23.24
N ARG A 162 19.24 -34.55 22.07
CA ARG A 162 18.08 -33.94 21.40
C ARG A 162 16.83 -34.63 21.89
N ASP A 163 15.95 -33.84 22.48
CA ASP A 163 14.65 -34.33 22.92
C ASP A 163 13.53 -33.62 22.17
N THR A 164 12.41 -34.31 22.10
CA THR A 164 11.24 -33.93 21.31
C THR A 164 10.17 -33.39 22.24
N PHE A 165 9.82 -32.13 22.10
CA PHE A 165 8.79 -31.49 22.91
C PHE A 165 7.58 -31.15 22.04
N MET A 166 6.39 -31.34 22.62
CA MET A 166 5.15 -30.80 22.06
C MET A 166 4.97 -29.38 22.59
N VAL A 167 4.93 -28.41 21.69
CA VAL A 167 4.75 -26.99 22.02
C VAL A 167 3.54 -26.46 21.26
N SER A 168 2.74 -25.61 21.88
CA SER A 168 1.60 -24.96 21.22
C SER A 168 2.06 -24.22 19.95
N VAL A 169 1.31 -24.37 18.86
CA VAL A 169 1.61 -23.68 17.59
C VAL A 169 1.63 -22.16 17.79
N MET A 170 0.66 -21.66 18.57
CA MET A 170 0.54 -20.26 18.97
C MET A 170 1.84 -19.75 19.63
N ASP A 171 2.32 -20.51 20.62
CA ASP A 171 3.49 -20.12 21.40
C ASP A 171 4.76 -20.16 20.57
N ALA A 172 4.97 -21.25 19.83
CA ALA A 172 6.19 -21.50 19.09
C ALA A 172 6.37 -20.55 17.89
N LYS A 173 5.30 -20.21 17.18
CA LYS A 173 5.39 -19.45 15.91
C LYS A 173 4.97 -17.98 16.02
N PHE A 174 4.18 -17.59 17.04
CA PHE A 174 3.59 -16.26 17.09
C PHE A 174 3.82 -15.47 18.39
N ILE A 175 3.86 -16.13 19.57
CA ILE A 175 4.04 -15.44 20.85
C ILE A 175 5.51 -15.38 21.26
N ASN A 176 6.20 -16.53 21.34
CA ASN A 176 7.59 -16.62 21.79
C ASN A 176 8.58 -16.39 20.64
N ILE A 177 8.31 -15.41 19.79
CA ILE A 177 9.22 -14.98 18.73
C ILE A 177 10.21 -13.96 19.27
N SER A 178 11.33 -13.75 18.56
CA SER A 178 12.35 -12.78 18.99
C SER A 178 11.76 -11.38 19.21
N GLU A 179 12.28 -10.63 20.18
CA GLU A 179 11.82 -9.26 20.45
C GLU A 179 11.90 -8.36 19.20
N ALA A 180 12.90 -8.59 18.35
CA ALA A 180 13.05 -7.91 17.08
C ALA A 180 11.91 -8.24 16.10
N ALA A 181 11.42 -9.48 16.09
CA ALA A 181 10.27 -9.89 15.30
C ALA A 181 8.96 -9.30 15.86
N LEU A 182 8.77 -9.31 17.19
CA LEU A 182 7.62 -8.68 17.84
C LEU A 182 7.50 -7.19 17.51
N LYS A 183 8.62 -6.43 17.60
CA LYS A 183 8.64 -4.99 17.28
C LYS A 183 8.37 -4.67 15.81
N LYS A 184 8.62 -5.62 14.90
CA LYS A 184 8.37 -5.43 13.45
C LYS A 184 6.91 -5.66 13.07
N ARG A 185 6.12 -6.34 13.91
CA ARG A 185 4.71 -6.60 13.63
C ARG A 185 3.92 -5.29 13.59
N LYS A 186 2.95 -5.22 12.69
CA LYS A 186 2.04 -4.06 12.58
C LYS A 186 0.97 -4.04 13.67
N TYR A 187 0.58 -5.21 14.16
CA TYR A 187 -0.43 -5.41 15.20
C TYR A 187 -0.12 -6.66 16.04
N GLN A 188 -0.74 -6.74 17.21
CA GLN A 188 -0.67 -7.91 18.08
C GLN A 188 -1.39 -9.09 17.40
N PHE A 189 -0.72 -10.25 17.34
CA PHE A 189 -1.28 -11.41 16.65
C PHE A 189 -2.57 -11.90 17.31
N ASN A 190 -3.62 -12.06 16.49
CA ASN A 190 -4.88 -12.70 16.85
C ASN A 190 -5.22 -13.78 15.80
N PRO A 191 -5.35 -15.06 16.17
CA PRO A 191 -5.67 -16.14 15.24
C PRO A 191 -7.03 -15.97 14.56
N ASP A 192 -8.03 -15.39 15.23
CA ASP A 192 -9.37 -15.24 14.63
C ASP A 192 -9.41 -14.21 13.52
N GLU A 193 -8.58 -13.18 13.62
CA GLU A 193 -8.58 -12.05 12.70
C GLU A 193 -7.63 -12.27 11.51
N MET A 194 -6.66 -13.18 11.62
CA MET A 194 -5.62 -13.37 10.60
C MET A 194 -6.20 -13.77 9.24
N ILE A 195 -7.37 -14.42 9.21
CA ILE A 195 -8.01 -14.93 7.99
C ILE A 195 -8.89 -13.91 7.27
N TYR A 196 -9.08 -12.72 7.84
CA TYR A 196 -9.89 -11.66 7.25
C TYR A 196 -9.01 -10.54 6.71
N ALA A 197 -9.36 -10.03 5.54
CA ALA A 197 -8.70 -8.89 4.94
C ALA A 197 -9.05 -7.61 5.71
N PRO A 198 -8.05 -6.79 6.11
CA PRO A 198 -8.28 -5.64 7.00
C PRO A 198 -9.12 -4.53 6.37
N PHE A 199 -9.19 -4.47 5.04
CA PHE A 199 -9.96 -3.44 4.33
C PHE A 199 -11.41 -3.86 4.06
N SER A 200 -11.61 -5.00 3.43
CA SER A 200 -12.94 -5.49 3.05
C SER A 200 -13.66 -6.22 4.18
N GLY A 201 -12.91 -6.70 5.19
CA GLY A 201 -13.43 -7.58 6.24
C GLY A 201 -13.81 -8.98 5.73
N LYS A 202 -13.57 -9.27 4.45
CA LYS A 202 -13.88 -10.57 3.85
C LYS A 202 -12.78 -11.56 4.17
N LYS A 203 -13.17 -12.83 4.27
CA LYS A 203 -12.23 -13.92 4.45
C LYS A 203 -11.36 -14.07 3.21
N PHE A 204 -10.06 -14.28 3.39
CA PHE A 204 -9.15 -14.57 2.28
C PHE A 204 -9.59 -15.83 1.53
N LEU A 205 -9.39 -15.83 0.20
CA LEU A 205 -9.57 -17.02 -0.60
C LEU A 205 -8.31 -17.87 -0.46
N CYS A 206 -8.46 -19.14 -0.10
CA CYS A 206 -7.35 -20.06 0.07
C CYS A 206 -7.61 -21.35 -0.70
N ASP A 207 -6.66 -21.72 -1.55
CA ASP A 207 -6.62 -23.00 -2.22
C ASP A 207 -5.37 -23.76 -1.78
N ALA A 208 -5.50 -25.08 -1.71
CA ALA A 208 -4.40 -25.98 -1.36
C ALA A 208 -4.51 -27.27 -2.15
N GLY A 209 -3.36 -27.79 -2.58
CA GLY A 209 -3.31 -28.99 -3.40
C GLY A 209 -1.88 -29.50 -3.55
N PHE A 210 -1.63 -30.18 -4.66
CA PHE A 210 -0.29 -30.61 -5.05
C PHE A 210 -0.10 -30.44 -6.55
N ILE A 211 1.13 -30.16 -6.94
CA ILE A 211 1.57 -30.20 -8.33
C ILE A 211 2.50 -31.39 -8.52
N GLU A 212 2.44 -32.00 -9.70
CA GLU A 212 3.36 -33.06 -10.10
C GLU A 212 4.51 -32.42 -10.89
N VAL A 213 5.71 -32.48 -10.31
CA VAL A 213 6.93 -32.02 -10.98
C VAL A 213 7.50 -33.16 -11.81
N SER A 214 8.31 -32.82 -12.82
CA SER A 214 9.08 -33.77 -13.63
C SER A 214 9.70 -34.87 -12.78
N GLY A 215 9.37 -36.13 -13.10
CA GLY A 215 9.77 -37.31 -12.32
C GLY A 215 8.70 -37.85 -11.37
N GLY A 216 7.45 -37.36 -11.42
CA GLY A 216 6.32 -37.90 -10.64
C GLY A 216 6.35 -37.54 -9.15
N ILE A 217 7.18 -36.57 -8.76
CA ILE A 217 7.29 -36.10 -7.38
C ILE A 217 6.15 -35.13 -7.12
N LYS A 218 5.29 -35.46 -6.15
CA LYS A 218 4.22 -34.59 -5.67
C LYS A 218 4.79 -33.52 -4.75
N ARG A 219 4.58 -32.26 -5.11
CA ARG A 219 4.87 -31.11 -4.24
C ARG A 219 3.57 -30.47 -3.81
N TYR A 220 3.34 -30.41 -2.51
CA TYR A 220 2.19 -29.68 -1.96
C TYR A 220 2.38 -28.18 -2.15
N VAL A 221 1.30 -27.52 -2.53
CA VAL A 221 1.23 -26.08 -2.79
C VAL A 221 -0.02 -25.49 -2.17
N PHE A 222 0.00 -24.19 -1.95
CA PHE A 222 -1.14 -23.42 -1.52
C PHE A 222 -1.06 -22.03 -2.13
N GLU A 223 -2.21 -21.36 -2.22
CA GLU A 223 -2.32 -19.97 -2.62
C GLU A 223 -3.39 -19.30 -1.77
N VAL A 224 -3.08 -18.11 -1.27
CA VAL A 224 -4.02 -17.27 -0.53
C VAL A 224 -4.07 -15.90 -1.17
N ILE A 225 -5.27 -15.42 -1.52
CA ILE A 225 -5.49 -14.17 -2.26
C ILE A 225 -6.50 -13.31 -1.52
N ASP A 226 -6.26 -11.99 -1.49
CA ASP A 226 -7.26 -11.00 -1.09
C ASP A 226 -8.38 -10.89 -2.14
N PRO A 227 -9.64 -11.25 -1.81
CA PRO A 227 -10.74 -11.16 -2.76
C PRO A 227 -11.13 -9.72 -3.12
N GLU A 228 -10.89 -8.76 -2.23
CA GLU A 228 -11.30 -7.36 -2.41
C GLU A 228 -10.18 -6.41 -1.98
N PRO A 229 -9.12 -6.32 -2.80
CA PRO A 229 -7.98 -5.48 -2.48
C PRO A 229 -8.33 -3.99 -2.64
N ILE A 230 -7.68 -3.14 -1.85
CA ILE A 230 -7.81 -1.69 -1.99
C ILE A 230 -7.30 -1.17 -3.35
N ALA A 231 -6.37 -1.90 -3.97
CA ALA A 231 -5.83 -1.60 -5.29
C ALA A 231 -5.33 -2.89 -5.97
N GLU A 232 -5.39 -2.92 -7.30
CA GLU A 232 -4.83 -4.02 -8.08
C GLU A 232 -3.31 -3.87 -8.28
N PRO A 233 -2.55 -4.98 -8.42
CA PRO A 233 -3.00 -6.38 -8.33
C PRO A 233 -3.29 -6.82 -6.88
N ALA A 234 -4.16 -7.82 -6.71
CA ALA A 234 -4.48 -8.38 -5.40
C ALA A 234 -3.22 -8.93 -4.70
N LEU A 235 -3.09 -8.69 -3.40
CA LEU A 235 -2.02 -9.27 -2.60
C LEU A 235 -2.27 -10.76 -2.42
N ALA A 236 -1.22 -11.55 -2.66
CA ALA A 236 -1.30 -13.00 -2.63
C ALA A 236 -0.02 -13.63 -2.08
N VAL A 237 -0.15 -14.81 -1.48
CA VAL A 237 0.96 -15.61 -0.99
C VAL A 237 0.85 -17.07 -1.41
N GLY A 238 1.98 -17.63 -1.82
CA GLY A 238 2.01 -18.96 -2.42
C GLY A 238 1.70 -18.92 -3.91
N SER A 239 1.53 -20.10 -4.51
CA SER A 239 1.09 -20.28 -5.89
C SER A 239 0.58 -21.70 -6.06
N MET A 240 -0.51 -21.87 -6.82
CA MET A 240 -0.99 -23.20 -7.22
C MET A 240 -0.26 -23.77 -8.44
N ILE A 241 0.58 -22.96 -9.10
CA ILE A 241 1.29 -23.32 -10.34
C ILE A 241 2.75 -23.63 -10.02
N GLU A 242 3.40 -22.79 -9.23
CA GLU A 242 4.80 -22.92 -8.88
C GLU A 242 4.98 -23.34 -7.40
N PRO A 243 5.93 -24.22 -7.07
CA PRO A 243 6.11 -24.70 -5.71
C PRO A 243 6.90 -23.71 -4.84
N HIS A 244 6.36 -22.51 -4.65
CA HIS A 244 6.93 -21.49 -3.79
C HIS A 244 5.90 -20.98 -2.76
N THR A 245 6.39 -20.49 -1.62
CA THR A 245 5.55 -19.92 -0.55
C THR A 245 5.75 -18.41 -0.40
N ASN A 246 6.30 -17.76 -1.43
CA ASN A 246 6.59 -16.33 -1.40
C ASN A 246 5.33 -15.52 -1.67
N GLY A 247 5.29 -14.31 -1.13
CA GLY A 247 4.27 -13.32 -1.46
C GLY A 247 4.63 -12.51 -2.69
N ASN A 248 3.64 -11.88 -3.31
CA ASN A 248 3.85 -10.98 -4.45
C ASN A 248 4.29 -9.55 -4.04
N TRP A 249 4.93 -9.40 -2.88
CA TRP A 249 5.43 -8.14 -2.34
C TRP A 249 6.94 -8.19 -2.08
N LYS A 250 7.57 -7.03 -1.89
CA LYS A 250 8.98 -6.95 -1.47
C LYS A 250 9.09 -7.24 0.02
N GLU A 251 9.91 -8.23 0.39
CA GLU A 251 10.19 -8.61 1.78
C GLU A 251 11.16 -7.65 2.49
#